data_AF-A0A6P0Y2D5-F1
#
_entry.id   AF-A0A6P0Y2D5-F1
#
_cell.length_a   1.000
_cell.length_b   1.000
_cell.length_c   1.000
_cell.angle_alpha   90.00
_cell.angle_beta   90.00
_cell.angle_gamma   90.00
#
_symmetry.space_group_name_H-M   'P 1'
#
loop_
_entity.id
_entity.type
_entity.pdbx_description
1 polymer ?
#
loop_
_entity_poly.entity_id
_entity_poly.type
_entity_poly.pdbx_seq_one_letter_code
_entity_poly.pdbx_strand_id
1 'polypeptide(L)'
;MSQTKPTILVTGGAGYIGSHAVQALQTAGYEVVILDNLVYGHRDIVENVLKVEMIVGDTSDRSLLDKIFATHNIAAVMHFAAYIFVGESVKDPQKYYHNNVVGTLTLLE
;
A
#
# COMPACT_ATOMS: atom_id res chain seq x y z
N MET A 1 -13.59 3.23 -28.05
CA MET A 1 -13.20 2.22 -27.05
C MET A 1 -12.78 2.98 -25.81
N SER A 2 -13.45 2.80 -24.68
CA SER A 2 -13.06 3.46 -23.43
C SER A 2 -11.67 2.95 -23.05
N GLN A 3 -10.66 3.82 -23.02
CA GLN A 3 -9.35 3.42 -22.51
C GLN A 3 -9.50 3.15 -21.01
N THR A 4 -9.36 1.90 -20.60
CA THR A 4 -9.24 1.53 -19.19
C THR A 4 -8.02 2.25 -18.62
N LYS A 5 -8.22 3.06 -17.58
CA LYS A 5 -7.11 3.73 -16.90
C LYS A 5 -6.16 2.68 -16.30
N PRO A 6 -4.86 2.98 -16.20
CA PRO A 6 -3.90 2.03 -15.65
C PRO A 6 -4.13 1.78 -14.16
N THR A 7 -3.60 0.66 -13.65
CA THR A 7 -3.71 0.28 -12.24
C THR A 7 -2.71 1.04 -11.37
N ILE A 8 -3.15 1.46 -10.18
CA ILE A 8 -2.33 2.11 -9.17
C ILE A 8 -2.17 1.18 -7.97
N LEU A 9 -0.93 0.90 -7.58
CA LEU A 9 -0.64 0.17 -6.34
C LEU A 9 -0.63 1.17 -5.17
N VAL A 10 -1.42 0.92 -4.14
CA VAL A 10 -1.44 1.73 -2.91
C VAL A 10 -0.95 0.88 -1.74
N THR A 11 0.27 1.12 -1.28
CA THR A 11 0.76 0.44 -0.07
C THR A 11 0.28 1.20 1.17
N GLY A 12 -0.08 0.52 2.25
CA GLY A 12 -0.68 1.18 3.41
C GLY A 12 -2.11 1.67 3.14
N GLY A 13 -2.77 1.11 2.12
CA GLY A 13 -4.08 1.51 1.64
C GLY A 13 -5.23 1.18 2.60
N ALA A 14 -5.00 0.33 3.60
CA ALA A 14 -5.98 0.05 4.65
C ALA A 14 -5.85 1.01 5.84
N GLY A 15 -4.85 1.91 5.84
CA GLY A 15 -4.69 2.97 6.83
C GLY A 15 -5.48 4.23 6.50
N TYR A 16 -5.48 5.21 7.42
CA TYR A 16 -6.32 6.41 7.34
C TYR A 16 -6.14 7.22 6.03
N ILE A 17 -4.93 7.66 5.72
CA ILE A 17 -4.68 8.46 4.49
C ILE A 17 -4.80 7.57 3.25
N GLY A 18 -4.28 6.35 3.32
CA GLY A 18 -4.29 5.39 2.23
C GLY A 18 -5.71 5.07 1.74
N SER A 19 -6.66 4.84 2.65
CA SER A 19 -8.04 4.51 2.29
C SER A 19 -8.75 5.67 1.58
N HIS A 20 -8.48 6.90 1.99
CA HIS A 20 -9.01 8.09 1.31
C HIS A 20 -8.37 8.30 -0.07
N ALA A 21 -7.07 8.02 -0.21
CA ALA A 21 -6.41 8.05 -1.50
C ALA A 21 -6.98 7.00 -2.47
N VAL A 22 -7.22 5.77 -1.99
CA VAL A 22 -7.88 4.70 -2.76
C VAL A 22 -9.26 5.15 -3.24
N GLN A 23 -10.08 5.69 -2.33
CA GLN A 23 -11.41 6.20 -2.68
C GLN A 23 -11.35 7.31 -3.74
N ALA A 24 -10.38 8.23 -3.64
CA ALA A 24 -10.20 9.30 -4.62
C ALA A 24 -9.79 8.74 -5.99
N LEU A 25 -8.89 7.74 -6.03
CA LEU A 25 -8.47 7.07 -7.25
C LEU A 25 -9.64 6.33 -7.93
N GLN A 26 -10.45 5.58 -7.17
CA GLN A 26 -11.67 4.94 -7.69
C GLN A 26 -12.66 5.96 -8.25
N THR A 27 -12.88 7.06 -7.53
CA THR A 27 -13.75 8.16 -7.99
C THR A 27 -13.25 8.78 -9.30
N ALA A 28 -11.93 8.84 -9.47
CA ALA A 28 -11.29 9.28 -10.71
C ALA A 28 -11.27 8.19 -11.80
N GLY A 29 -11.79 7.00 -11.55
CA GLY A 29 -11.90 5.89 -12.50
C GLY A 29 -10.62 5.07 -12.71
N TYR A 30 -9.68 5.11 -11.77
CA TYR A 30 -8.52 4.22 -11.77
C TYR A 30 -8.85 2.88 -11.13
N GLU A 31 -8.24 1.81 -11.67
CA GLU A 31 -8.15 0.53 -10.97
C GLU A 31 -7.10 0.64 -9.85
N VAL A 32 -7.39 0.04 -8.69
CA VAL A 32 -6.53 0.14 -7.51
C VAL A 32 -6.31 -1.24 -6.89
N VAL A 33 -5.06 -1.53 -6.54
CA VAL A 33 -4.66 -2.70 -5.74
C VAL A 33 -4.04 -2.19 -4.45
N ILE A 34 -4.47 -2.71 -3.30
CA ILE A 34 -3.89 -2.38 -2.00
C ILE A 34 -2.86 -3.45 -1.60
N LEU A 35 -1.71 -3.00 -1.09
CA LEU A 35 -0.78 -3.84 -0.32
C LEU A 35 -0.71 -3.33 1.12
N ASP A 36 -1.09 -4.16 2.09
CA ASP A 36 -1.11 -3.77 3.50
C ASP A 36 -0.91 -4.98 4.42
N ASN A 37 -0.02 -4.88 5.42
CA ASN A 37 0.21 -5.97 6.37
C ASN A 37 -0.80 -5.99 7.54
N LEU A 38 -1.71 -5.02 7.59
CA LEU A 38 -2.79 -4.87 8.57
C LEU A 38 -2.32 -4.66 10.02
N VAL A 39 -1.05 -4.31 10.25
CA VAL A 39 -0.55 -4.03 11.61
C VAL A 39 -1.32 -2.89 12.28
N TYR A 40 -1.68 -1.86 11.51
CA TYR A 40 -2.55 -0.75 11.90
C TYR A 40 -3.66 -0.47 10.88
N GLY A 41 -3.74 -1.29 9.82
CA GLY A 41 -4.73 -1.16 8.76
C GLY A 41 -6.06 -1.81 9.12
N HIS A 42 -7.15 -1.31 8.52
CA HIS A 42 -8.51 -1.79 8.79
C HIS A 42 -9.04 -2.58 7.59
N ARG A 43 -8.90 -3.90 7.65
CA ARG A 43 -9.41 -4.84 6.62
C ARG A 43 -10.86 -4.58 6.22
N ASP A 44 -11.71 -4.31 7.21
CA ASP A 44 -13.16 -4.08 7.01
C ASP A 44 -13.45 -2.91 6.07
N ILE A 45 -12.67 -1.82 6.16
CA ILE A 45 -12.79 -0.66 5.27
C ILE A 45 -12.51 -1.09 3.83
N VAL A 46 -11.51 -1.95 3.62
CA VAL A 46 -11.15 -2.40 2.28
C VAL A 46 -12.20 -3.35 1.70
N GLU A 47 -12.60 -4.37 2.47
CA GLU A 47 -13.51 -5.42 1.99
C GLU A 47 -14.96 -4.91 1.83
N ASN A 48 -15.45 -4.10 2.77
CA ASN A 48 -16.87 -3.72 2.80
C ASN A 48 -17.17 -2.31 2.25
N VAL A 49 -16.21 -1.38 2.31
CA VAL A 49 -16.41 0.00 1.85
C VAL A 49 -15.77 0.25 0.49
N LEU A 50 -14.45 0.05 0.37
CA LEU A 50 -13.69 0.35 -0.85
C LEU A 50 -13.92 -0.71 -1.94
N LYS A 51 -14.08 -1.99 -1.55
CA LYS A 51 -14.31 -3.13 -2.45
C LYS A 51 -13.27 -3.21 -3.56
N VAL A 52 -12.01 -3.04 -3.18
CA VAL A 52 -10.83 -3.19 -4.05
C VAL A 52 -10.07 -4.46 -3.71
N GLU A 53 -9.23 -4.92 -4.63
CA GLU A 53 -8.31 -6.02 -4.34
C GLU A 53 -7.33 -5.60 -3.23
N MET A 54 -7.17 -6.48 -2.24
CA MET A 54 -6.24 -6.32 -1.14
C MET A 54 -5.31 -7.51 -1.05
N ILE A 55 -4.02 -7.22 -1.11
CA ILE A 55 -2.95 -8.17 -0.92
C ILE A 55 -2.39 -7.94 0.48
N VAL A 56 -2.50 -8.96 1.33
CA VAL A 56 -1.99 -8.88 2.70
C VAL A 56 -0.52 -9.30 2.71
N GLY A 57 0.35 -8.36 3.06
CA GLY A 57 1.79 -8.60 3.08
C GLY A 57 2.59 -7.32 3.34
N ASP A 58 3.91 -7.46 3.37
CA ASP A 58 4.85 -6.41 3.78
C ASP A 58 5.65 -5.87 2.59
N THR A 59 5.96 -4.57 2.60
CA THR A 59 6.78 -3.94 1.55
C THR A 59 8.24 -4.39 1.59
N SER A 60 8.70 -5.01 2.68
CA SER A 60 10.02 -5.64 2.74
C SER A 60 10.09 -7.03 2.09
N ASP A 61 8.95 -7.63 1.69
CA ASP A 61 8.92 -8.93 1.01
C ASP A 61 9.14 -8.75 -0.50
N ARG A 62 10.40 -8.87 -0.92
CA ARG A 62 10.80 -8.79 -2.33
C ARG A 62 10.06 -9.79 -3.22
N SER A 63 9.87 -11.02 -2.76
CA SER A 63 9.24 -12.05 -3.61
C SER A 63 7.76 -11.75 -3.84
N LEU A 64 7.09 -11.20 -2.82
CA LEU A 64 5.72 -10.72 -2.95
C LEU A 64 5.64 -9.52 -3.90
N LEU A 65 6.52 -8.54 -3.76
CA LEU A 65 6.56 -7.36 -4.64
C LEU A 65 6.80 -7.77 -6.10
N ASP A 66 7.80 -8.62 -6.36
CA ASP A 66 8.09 -9.15 -7.69
C ASP A 66 6.84 -9.80 -8.31
N LYS A 67 6.12 -10.60 -7.51
CA LYS A 67 4.85 -11.21 -7.95
C LYS A 67 3.79 -10.15 -8.26
N ILE A 68 3.60 -9.16 -7.39
CA ILE A 68 2.61 -8.10 -7.58
C ILE A 68 2.85 -7.34 -8.89
N PHE A 69 4.10 -6.93 -9.14
CA PHE A 69 4.48 -6.21 -10.36
C PHE A 69 4.44 -7.09 -11.61
N ALA A 70 4.67 -8.41 -11.47
CA ALA A 70 4.55 -9.34 -12.60
C ALA A 70 3.08 -9.65 -12.97
N THR A 71 2.16 -9.67 -12.01
CA THR A 71 0.76 -10.06 -12.24
C THR A 71 -0.19 -8.90 -12.50
N HIS A 72 0.19 -7.67 -12.12
CA HIS A 72 -0.63 -6.47 -12.30
C HIS A 72 0.07 -5.46 -13.21
N ASN A 73 -0.69 -4.85 -14.13
CA ASN A 73 -0.18 -3.78 -14.98
C ASN A 73 -0.15 -2.44 -14.21
N ILE A 74 0.75 -2.34 -13.23
CA ILE A 74 0.90 -1.18 -12.35
C ILE A 74 1.63 -0.07 -13.11
N ALA A 75 1.00 1.11 -13.24
CA ALA A 75 1.63 2.28 -13.85
C ALA A 75 2.22 3.25 -12.81
N ALA A 76 1.76 3.20 -11.56
CA ALA A 76 2.27 4.04 -10.50
C ALA A 76 2.03 3.42 -9.12
N VAL A 77 2.83 3.86 -8.15
CA VAL A 77 2.72 3.45 -6.74
C VAL A 77 2.47 4.69 -5.88
N MET A 78 1.51 4.60 -4.96
CA MET A 78 1.33 5.56 -3.86
C MET A 78 1.70 4.87 -2.53
N HIS A 79 2.77 5.36 -1.89
CA HIS A 79 3.38 4.69 -0.74
C HIS A 79 3.02 5.34 0.60
N PHE A 80 2.09 4.73 1.33
CA PHE A 80 1.69 5.15 2.69
C PHE A 80 2.06 4.13 3.79
N ALA A 81 2.71 3.02 3.45
CA ALA A 81 3.08 1.98 4.40
C ALA A 81 4.25 2.43 5.28
N ALA A 82 3.94 3.02 6.44
CA ALA A 82 4.94 3.52 7.39
C ALA A 82 4.41 3.52 8.83
N TYR A 83 5.32 3.34 9.79
CA TYR A 83 5.06 3.70 11.18
C TYR A 83 5.19 5.21 11.37
N ILE A 84 4.22 5.82 12.06
CA ILE A 84 4.11 7.28 12.14
C ILE A 84 4.21 7.83 13.57
N PHE A 85 4.31 6.95 14.58
CA PHE A 85 4.24 7.40 15.97
C PHE A 85 5.62 7.82 16.50
N VAL A 86 5.83 9.14 16.66
CA VAL A 86 7.12 9.72 17.07
C VAL A 86 7.60 9.20 18.42
N GLY A 87 6.70 9.00 19.39
CA GLY A 87 7.09 8.56 20.74
C GLY A 87 7.68 7.14 20.76
N GLU A 88 7.19 6.24 19.90
CA GLU A 88 7.75 4.90 19.77
C GLU A 88 9.05 4.93 18.96
N SER A 89 9.16 5.76 17.91
CA SER A 89 10.37 5.81 17.08
C SER A 89 11.63 6.23 17.85
N VAL A 90 11.49 7.04 18.91
CA VAL A 90 12.62 7.40 19.79
C VAL A 90 13.04 6.23 20.67
N LYS A 91 12.10 5.36 21.08
CA LYS A 91 12.36 4.21 21.95
C LYS A 91 12.83 2.98 21.19
N ASP A 92 12.33 2.78 19.97
CA ASP A 92 12.62 1.65 19.09
C ASP A 92 12.94 2.14 17.66
N PRO A 93 14.06 2.87 17.46
CA PRO A 93 14.38 3.48 16.18
C PRO A 93 14.64 2.45 15.08
N GLN A 94 15.25 1.32 15.41
CA GLN A 94 15.54 0.24 14.47
C GLN A 94 14.26 -0.27 13.78
N LYS A 95 13.16 -0.44 14.51
CA LYS A 95 11.86 -0.85 13.96
C LYS A 95 11.39 0.11 12.85
N TYR A 96 11.57 1.42 13.07
CA TYR A 96 11.19 2.45 12.11
C TYR A 96 12.12 2.50 10.90
N TYR A 97 13.44 2.33 11.09
CA TYR A 97 14.37 2.27 9.96
C TYR A 97 14.14 1.04 9.08
N HIS A 98 13.88 -0.13 9.66
CA HIS A 98 13.59 -1.33 8.87
C HIS A 98 12.28 -1.17 8.10
N ASN A 99 11.20 -0.70 8.74
CA ASN A 99 9.91 -0.55 8.07
C ASN A 99 9.89 0.60 7.05
N ASN A 100 10.26 1.81 7.48
CA ASN A 100 10.03 3.03 6.70
C ASN A 100 11.16 3.37 5.72
N VAL A 101 12.34 2.76 5.86
CA VAL A 101 13.48 3.02 4.98
C VAL A 101 13.83 1.77 4.20
N VAL A 102 14.19 0.67 4.88
CA VAL A 102 14.57 -0.57 4.20
C VAL A 102 13.39 -1.14 3.40
N GLY A 103 12.19 -1.18 3.98
CA GLY A 103 10.99 -1.59 3.25
C GLY A 103 10.69 -0.72 2.02
N THR A 104 10.93 0.59 2.09
CA THR A 104 10.79 1.48 0.93
C THR A 104 11.86 1.23 -0.12
N LEU A 105 13.11 0.94 0.28
CA LEU A 105 14.17 0.56 -0.66
C LEU A 105 13.80 -0.71 -1.41
N THR A 106 13.29 -1.74 -0.71
CA THR A 106 12.83 -2.97 -1.36
C THR A 106 11.73 -2.70 -2.40
N LEU A 107 10.80 -1.79 -2.11
CA LEU A 107 9.74 -1.38 -3.05
C LEU A 107 10.25 -0.64 -4.29
N LEU A 108 11.37 0.08 -4.19
CA LEU A 108 11.94 0.87 -5.29
C LEU A 108 12.86 0.08 -6.23
N GLU A 109 13.38 -1.04 -5.74
CA GLU A 109 14.32 -1.95 -6.42
C GLU A 109 13.61 -3.05 -7.19
#